data_AF-A0A0N0K4Y2-F1
#
_entry.id   AF-A0A0N0K4Y2-F1
#
_cell.length_a   1.000
_cell.length_b   1.000
_cell.length_c   1.000
_cell.angle_alpha   90.00
_cell.angle_beta   90.00
_cell.angle_gamma   90.00
#
_symmetry.space_group_name_H-M   'P 1'
#
loop_
_entity.id
_entity.type
_entity.pdbx_description
1 polymer ?
#
loop_
_entity_poly.entity_id
_entity_poly.type
_entity_poly.pdbx_seq_one_letter_code
_entity_poly.pdbx_strand_id
1 'polypeptide(L)'
;MTAIEADPNDPEDRAVSVAGVERGLMGRRIRRLRNRLGMTQEAFAKAYGIPLANIRQYEIGRTMPPPAVRAYLKVIDAEPEAAARAVGMVA
;
A
#
# COMPACT_ATOMS: atom_id res chain seq x y z
N MET A 1 -5.61 -4.84 20.21
CA MET A 1 -7.08 -4.94 20.15
C MET A 1 -7.47 -5.81 18.97
N THR A 2 -8.30 -6.81 19.21
CA THR A 2 -8.90 -7.67 18.17
C THR A 2 -10.00 -6.88 17.48
N ALA A 3 -10.08 -6.97 16.15
CA ALA A 3 -11.14 -6.37 15.35
C ALA A 3 -12.16 -7.42 14.90
N ILE A 4 -11.68 -8.61 14.56
CA ILE A 4 -12.50 -9.76 14.16
C ILE A 4 -11.93 -10.95 14.95
N GLU A 5 -12.76 -11.57 15.78
CA GLU A 5 -12.41 -12.81 16.49
C GLU A 5 -12.30 -13.98 15.51
N ALA A 6 -11.52 -15.00 15.87
CA ALA A 6 -11.48 -16.25 15.09
C ALA A 6 -12.79 -17.03 15.28
N ASP A 7 -13.25 -17.71 14.23
CA ASP A 7 -14.33 -18.70 14.35
C ASP A 7 -13.82 -19.94 15.13
N PRO A 8 -14.41 -20.27 16.30
CA PRO A 8 -13.98 -21.44 17.06
C PRO A 8 -14.26 -22.78 16.33
N ASN A 9 -15.07 -22.80 15.28
CA ASN A 9 -15.40 -24.00 14.51
C ASN A 9 -14.55 -24.17 13.24
N ASP A 10 -13.67 -23.22 12.91
CA ASP A 10 -12.76 -23.29 11.78
C ASP A 10 -11.30 -23.20 12.25
N PRO A 11 -10.53 -24.30 12.22
CA PRO A 11 -9.13 -24.30 12.68
C PRO A 11 -8.19 -23.50 11.77
N GLU A 12 -8.59 -23.15 10.55
CA GLU A 12 -7.81 -22.31 9.64
C GLU A 12 -8.08 -20.81 9.85
N ASP A 13 -9.24 -20.45 10.40
CA ASP A 13 -9.60 -19.08 10.67
C ASP A 13 -8.77 -18.47 11.80
N ARG A 14 -8.40 -17.20 11.64
CA ARG A 14 -7.51 -16.52 12.58
C ARG A 14 -8.05 -15.14 12.92
N ALA A 15 -7.98 -14.82 14.20
CA ALA A 15 -8.35 -13.51 14.70
C ALA A 15 -7.53 -12.42 13.99
N VAL A 16 -8.23 -11.37 13.55
CA VAL A 16 -7.63 -10.22 12.89
C VAL A 16 -7.54 -9.08 13.90
N SER A 17 -6.32 -8.59 14.14
CA SER A 17 -6.11 -7.39 14.95
C SER A 17 -6.58 -6.13 14.20
N VAL A 18 -6.95 -5.07 14.94
CA VAL A 18 -7.26 -3.74 14.36
C VAL A 18 -6.13 -3.25 13.46
N ALA A 19 -4.88 -3.35 13.92
CA ALA A 19 -3.70 -2.98 13.12
C ALA A 19 -3.55 -3.84 11.85
N GLY A 20 -3.99 -5.11 11.89
CA GLY A 20 -4.05 -6.00 10.72
C GLY A 20 -5.07 -5.52 9.70
N VAL A 21 -6.27 -5.16 10.14
CA VAL A 21 -7.32 -4.57 9.29
C VAL A 21 -6.80 -3.28 8.63
N GLU A 22 -6.22 -2.38 9.43
CA GLU A 22 -5.67 -1.11 8.94
C GLU A 22 -4.59 -1.32 7.86
N ARG A 23 -3.64 -2.24 8.10
CA ARG A 23 -2.60 -2.56 7.10
C ARG A 23 -3.20 -3.15 5.82
N GLY A 24 -4.16 -4.07 5.94
CA GLY A 24 -4.84 -4.66 4.79
C GLY A 24 -5.59 -3.62 3.95
N LEU A 25 -6.31 -2.70 4.60
CA LEU A 25 -7.01 -1.59 3.93
C LEU A 25 -6.03 -0.63 3.25
N MET A 26 -4.92 -0.28 3.91
CA MET A 26 -3.87 0.54 3.32
C MET A 26 -3.23 -0.13 2.10
N GLY A 27 -2.89 -1.42 2.20
CA GLY A 27 -2.35 -2.19 1.09
C GLY A 27 -3.30 -2.27 -0.11
N ARG A 28 -4.59 -2.49 0.14
CA ARG A 28 -5.64 -2.44 -0.89
C ARG A 28 -5.72 -1.06 -1.54
N ARG A 29 -5.62 0.03 -0.78
CA ARG A 29 -5.62 1.40 -1.32
C ARG A 29 -4.44 1.63 -2.28
N ILE A 30 -3.23 1.23 -1.90
CA ILE A 30 -2.02 1.35 -2.73
C ILE A 30 -2.18 0.56 -4.02
N ARG A 31 -2.61 -0.71 -3.92
CA ARG A 31 -2.84 -1.57 -5.09
C ARG A 31 -3.88 -0.97 -6.05
N ARG A 32 -4.97 -0.42 -5.53
CA ARG A 32 -6.02 0.24 -6.34
C ARG A 32 -5.49 1.48 -7.06
N LEU A 33 -4.73 2.33 -6.37
CA LEU A 33 -4.08 3.50 -6.96
C LEU A 33 -3.16 3.07 -8.10
N ARG A 34 -2.24 2.13 -7.83
CA ARG A 34 -1.32 1.60 -8.85
C ARG A 34 -2.04 1.02 -10.06
N ASN A 35 -3.07 0.19 -9.84
CA ASN A 35 -3.83 -0.42 -10.93
C ASN A 35 -4.58 0.62 -11.76
N ARG A 36 -5.14 1.67 -11.14
CA ARG A 36 -5.78 2.79 -11.86
C ARG A 36 -4.78 3.55 -12.75
N LEU A 37 -3.52 3.64 -12.33
CA LEU A 37 -2.44 4.21 -13.12
C LEU A 37 -1.86 3.25 -14.18
N GLY A 38 -2.37 2.02 -14.28
CA GLY A 38 -1.92 1.03 -15.27
C GLY A 38 -0.50 0.51 -15.04
N MET A 39 0.03 0.61 -13.83
CA MET A 39 1.44 0.31 -13.54
C MET A 39 1.65 -1.07 -12.90
N THR A 40 2.75 -1.73 -13.24
CA THR A 40 3.30 -2.85 -12.45
C THR A 40 3.86 -2.35 -11.11
N GLN A 41 4.12 -3.23 -10.16
CA GLN A 41 4.73 -2.84 -8.87
C GLN A 41 6.10 -2.20 -9.10
N GLU A 42 6.88 -2.74 -10.04
CA GLU A 42 8.19 -2.24 -10.47
C GLU A 42 8.07 -0.84 -11.08
N ALA A 43 7.12 -0.63 -11.99
CA ALA A 43 6.90 0.66 -12.63
C ALA A 43 6.47 1.72 -11.61
N PHE A 44 5.56 1.38 -10.70
CA PHE A 44 5.09 2.28 -9.64
C PHE A 44 6.21 2.64 -8.66
N ALA A 45 7.00 1.64 -8.23
CA ALA A 45 8.17 1.83 -7.38
C ALA A 45 9.17 2.81 -8.00
N LYS A 46 9.50 2.60 -9.28
CA LYS A 46 10.42 3.45 -10.04
C LYS A 46 9.88 4.87 -10.23
N ALA A 47 8.61 5.00 -10.66
CA ALA A 47 7.99 6.29 -10.95
C ALA A 47 7.92 7.20 -9.72
N TYR A 48 7.73 6.61 -8.53
CA TYR A 48 7.48 7.37 -7.31
C TYR A 48 8.62 7.34 -6.29
N GLY A 49 9.74 6.69 -6.58
CA GLY A 49 10.89 6.62 -5.67
C GLY A 49 10.63 5.84 -4.38
N ILE A 50 9.69 4.88 -4.40
CA ILE A 50 9.40 3.99 -3.26
C ILE A 50 10.06 2.64 -3.56
N PRO A 51 10.93 2.09 -2.68
CA PRO A 51 11.57 0.80 -2.94
C PRO A 51 10.56 -0.31 -3.27
N LEU A 52 10.86 -1.10 -4.30
CA LEU A 52 9.98 -2.19 -4.75
C LEU A 52 9.63 -3.17 -3.64
N ALA A 53 10.62 -3.50 -2.79
CA ALA A 53 10.42 -4.36 -1.62
C ALA A 53 9.34 -3.79 -0.68
N ASN A 54 9.32 -2.47 -0.50
CA ASN A 54 8.31 -1.79 0.33
C ASN A 54 6.94 -1.84 -0.33
N ILE A 55 6.82 -1.55 -1.64
CA ILE A 55 5.55 -1.67 -2.37
C ILE A 55 4.95 -3.07 -2.22
N ARG A 56 5.77 -4.12 -2.38
CA ARG A 56 5.36 -5.52 -2.19
C ARG A 56 4.83 -5.76 -0.77
N GLN A 57 5.57 -5.35 0.25
CA GLN A 57 5.16 -5.52 1.65
C GLN A 57 3.90 -4.73 2.01
N TYR A 58 3.77 -3.50 1.51
CA TYR A 58 2.63 -2.64 1.79
C TYR A 58 1.37 -3.18 1.15
N GLU A 59 1.42 -3.58 -0.13
CA GLU A 59 0.24 -4.08 -0.84
C GLU A 59 -0.33 -5.37 -0.26
N ILE A 60 0.50 -6.21 0.37
CA ILE A 60 0.04 -7.42 1.09
C ILE A 60 -0.29 -7.15 2.57
N GLY A 61 -0.17 -5.91 3.04
CA GLY A 61 -0.46 -5.54 4.43
C GLY A 61 0.53 -6.10 5.46
N ARG A 62 1.74 -6.49 5.02
CA ARG A 62 2.78 -7.02 5.92
C ARG A 62 3.30 -5.94 6.86
N THR A 63 3.50 -4.74 6.35
CA THR A 63 3.97 -3.57 7.10
C THR A 63 3.11 -2.36 6.80
N MET A 64 2.97 -1.45 7.77
CA MET A 64 2.30 -0.17 7.56
C MET A 64 3.31 0.81 6.95
N PRO A 65 3.00 1.50 5.82
CA PRO A 65 3.87 2.54 5.31
C PRO A 65 4.08 3.64 6.37
N PRO A 66 5.29 4.20 6.51
CA PRO A 66 5.54 5.32 7.41
C PRO A 66 4.61 6.52 7.13
N PRO A 67 4.36 7.41 8.11
CA PRO A 67 3.47 8.56 7.93
C PRO A 67 3.79 9.41 6.69
N ALA A 68 5.08 9.66 6.42
CA ALA A 68 5.52 10.40 5.24
C ALA A 68 5.12 9.70 3.93
N VAL A 69 5.29 8.38 3.85
CA VAL A 69 4.88 7.59 2.67
C VAL A 69 3.37 7.63 2.49
N ARG A 70 2.58 7.58 3.58
CA ARG A 70 1.12 7.70 3.50
C ARG A 70 0.66 9.07 3.03
N ALA A 71 1.32 10.14 3.49
CA ALA A 71 1.04 11.50 3.02
C ALA A 71 1.39 11.62 1.54
N TYR A 72 2.55 11.10 1.14
CA TYR A 72 3.00 11.11 -0.24
C TYR A 72 2.08 10.31 -1.17
N LEU A 73 1.57 9.15 -0.74
CA LEU A 73 0.56 8.40 -1.50
C LEU A 73 -0.71 9.21 -1.77
N LYS A 74 -1.10 10.16 -0.89
CA LYS A 74 -2.22 11.07 -1.17
C LYS A 74 -1.86 12.08 -2.27
N VAL A 75 -0.63 12.55 -2.33
CA VAL A 75 -0.14 13.44 -3.39
C VAL A 75 -0.13 12.69 -4.72
N ILE A 76 0.36 11.45 -4.76
CA ILE A 76 0.31 10.60 -5.96
C ILE A 76 -1.14 10.38 -6.42
N ASP A 77 -2.06 10.16 -5.47
CA ASP A 77 -3.48 9.93 -5.75
C ASP A 77 -4.15 11.15 -6.43
N ALA A 78 -3.80 12.36 -5.96
CA ALA A 78 -4.34 13.61 -6.47
C ALA A 78 -3.65 14.09 -7.76
N GLU A 79 -2.32 14.00 -7.82
CA GLU A 79 -1.49 14.63 -8.84
C GLU A 79 -0.42 13.64 -9.37
N PRO A 80 -0.83 12.50 -9.97
CA PRO A 80 0.09 11.39 -10.27
C PRO A 80 1.22 11.77 -11.20
N GLU A 81 0.96 12.61 -12.20
CA GLU A 81 1.98 13.07 -13.14
C GLU A 81 2.93 14.10 -12.52
N ALA A 82 2.39 15.07 -11.78
CA ALA A 82 3.22 16.10 -11.14
C ALA A 82 4.10 15.46 -10.05
N ALA A 83 3.56 14.53 -9.27
CA ALA A 83 4.31 13.75 -8.30
C ALA A 83 5.45 12.97 -8.98
N ALA A 84 5.14 12.22 -10.06
CA ALA A 84 6.14 11.47 -10.81
C ALA A 84 7.22 12.38 -11.42
N ARG A 85 6.86 13.55 -11.96
CA ARG A 85 7.84 14.54 -12.46
C ARG A 85 8.70 15.14 -11.34
N ALA A 86 8.12 15.40 -10.17
CA ALA A 86 8.81 16.04 -9.05
C ALA A 86 9.85 15.12 -8.39
N VAL A 87 9.59 13.81 -8.37
CA VAL A 87 10.51 12.81 -7.79
C VAL A 87 11.32 12.06 -8.84
N GLY A 88 10.87 12.10 -10.10
CA GLY A 88 11.45 11.36 -11.20
C GLY A 88 12.55 12.14 -11.91
N MET A 89 13.72 11.49 -12.02
CA MET A 89 14.58 11.58 -13.19
C MET A 89 13.77 11.20 -14.44
N VAL A 90 13.21 12.19 -15.12
CA VAL A 90 12.82 12.06 -16.52
C VAL A 90 14.13 11.87 -17.30
N ALA A 91 14.22 10.82 -18.12
CA ALA A 91 15.03 10.90 -19.33
C ALA A 91 14.18 11.58 -20.39
#